data_AF-X1DZ50-F1
#
_entry.id   AF-X1DZ50-F1
#
_cell.length_a   1.000
_cell.length_b   1.000
_cell.length_c   1.000
_cell.angle_alpha   90.00
_cell.angle_beta   90.00
_cell.angle_gamma   90.00
#
_symmetry.space_group_name_H-M   'P 1'
#
loop_
_entity.id
_entity.type
_entity.pdbx_description
1 polymer ?
#
loop_
_entity_poly.entity_id
_entity_poly.type
_entity_poly.pdbx_seq_one_letter_code
_entity_poly.pdbx_strand_id
1 'polypeptide(L)'
;MTIPAPIVVGDKVLISNSTVHVLDAETGELLEKWFGVDFVNSPAFAYGKVYFIDYAGGMKALVPIVREPPTLIQPWLVVLACIGAGIV
;
A
#
# COMPACT_ATOMS: atom_id res chain seq x y z
N MET A 1 -15.75 -18.41 -13.52
CA MET A 1 -15.25 -17.55 -12.44
C MET A 1 -13.74 -17.46 -12.59
N THR A 2 -13.21 -16.33 -13.05
CA THR A 2 -11.78 -16.05 -12.95
C THR A 2 -11.53 -15.46 -11.58
N ILE A 3 -10.52 -15.98 -10.87
CA ILE A 3 -10.02 -15.35 -9.65
C ILE A 3 -8.87 -14.45 -10.12
N PRO A 4 -8.99 -13.12 -10.06
CA PRO A 4 -7.91 -12.23 -10.48
C PRO A 4 -6.68 -12.46 -9.61
N ALA A 5 -5.50 -12.33 -10.22
CA ALA A 5 -4.25 -12.58 -9.53
C ALA A 5 -4.00 -11.50 -8.44
N PRO A 6 -3.47 -11.86 -7.26
CA PRO A 6 -3.01 -10.87 -6.30
C PRO A 6 -1.75 -10.18 -6.84
N ILE A 7 -1.48 -8.97 -6.33
CA ILE A 7 -0.21 -8.27 -6.57
C ILE A 7 0.45 -7.88 -5.26
N VAL A 8 1.76 -8.12 -5.16
CA VAL A 8 2.57 -7.74 -4.00
C VAL A 8 3.36 -6.49 -4.36
N VAL A 9 3.22 -5.43 -3.57
CA VAL A 9 3.95 -4.17 -3.72
C VAL A 9 4.50 -3.76 -2.36
N GLY A 10 5.80 -3.95 -2.17
CA GLY A 10 6.45 -3.68 -0.87
C GLY A 10 5.91 -4.60 0.22
N ASP A 11 5.42 -4.01 1.31
CA ASP A 11 4.84 -4.65 2.49
C ASP A 11 3.35 -4.98 2.33
N LYS A 12 2.80 -4.88 1.10
CA LYS A 12 1.35 -4.98 0.86
C LYS A 12 0.98 -5.96 -0.21
N VAL A 13 -0.17 -6.61 -0.01
CA VAL A 13 -0.83 -7.45 -1.01
C VAL A 13 -2.14 -6.78 -1.41
N LEU A 14 -2.34 -6.58 -2.71
CA LEU A 14 -3.59 -6.06 -3.24
C LEU A 14 -4.38 -7.18 -3.92
N ILE A 15 -5.67 -7.27 -3.60
CA ILE A 15 -6.61 -8.24 -4.16
C ILE A 15 -7.84 -7.50 -4.65
N SER A 16 -8.23 -7.72 -5.89
CA SER A 16 -9.45 -7.16 -6.48
C SER A 16 -10.56 -8.20 -6.58
N ASN A 17 -11.74 -7.91 -6.04
CA ASN A 17 -12.96 -8.70 -6.27
C ASN A 17 -14.19 -7.79 -6.09
N SER A 18 -14.56 -7.05 -7.14
CA SER A 18 -15.53 -5.92 -7.13
C SER A 18 -15.21 -4.77 -6.16
N THR A 19 -14.16 -4.92 -5.37
CA THR A 19 -13.56 -3.96 -4.45
C THR A 19 -12.07 -4.28 -4.37
N VAL A 20 -11.25 -3.29 -4.06
CA VAL A 20 -9.82 -3.51 -3.82
C VAL A 20 -9.59 -3.65 -2.33
N HIS A 21 -8.97 -4.75 -1.95
CA HIS A 21 -8.50 -4.99 -0.58
C HIS A 21 -6.98 -4.81 -0.58
N VAL A 22 -6.49 -4.02 0.37
CA VAL A 22 -5.07 -3.85 0.64
C VAL A 22 -4.79 -4.55 1.95
N LEU A 23 -3.95 -5.59 1.90
CA LEU A 23 -3.57 -6.40 3.03
C LEU A 23 -2.12 -6.15 3.39
N ASP A 24 -1.77 -6.34 4.65
CA ASP A 24 -0.40 -6.49 5.10
C ASP A 24 0.17 -7.81 4.54
N ALA A 25 1.37 -7.75 3.94
CA ALA A 25 1.96 -8.92 3.28
C ALA A 25 2.51 -9.97 4.26
N GLU A 26 2.81 -9.59 5.50
CA GLU A 26 3.32 -10.49 6.53
C GLU A 26 2.17 -11.15 7.30
N THR A 27 1.19 -10.36 7.73
CA THR A 27 0.11 -10.83 8.61
C THR A 27 -1.17 -11.21 7.86
N GLY A 28 -1.36 -10.68 6.65
CA GLY A 28 -2.63 -10.81 5.91
C GLY A 28 -3.75 -9.94 6.45
N GLU A 29 -3.47 -9.05 7.41
CA GLU A 29 -4.47 -8.15 7.98
C GLU A 29 -4.98 -7.14 6.96
N LEU A 30 -6.28 -6.86 6.98
CA LEU A 30 -6.89 -5.85 6.12
C LEU A 30 -6.47 -4.45 6.57
N LEU A 31 -5.61 -3.80 5.79
CA LEU A 31 -5.17 -2.43 6.02
C LEU A 31 -6.19 -1.43 5.47
N GLU A 32 -6.73 -1.69 4.28
CA GLU A 32 -7.66 -0.78 3.63
C GLU A 32 -8.59 -1.50 2.65
N LYS A 33 -9.79 -0.94 2.45
CA LYS A 33 -10.77 -1.42 1.48
C LYS A 33 -11.35 -0.27 0.67
N TRP A 34 -11.26 -0.37 -0.64
CA TRP A 34 -11.71 0.65 -1.58
C TRP A 34 -12.97 0.16 -2.30
N PHE A 35 -14.06 0.92 -2.15
CA PHE A 35 -15.37 0.63 -2.72
C PHE A 35 -15.60 1.41 -4.02
N GLY A 36 -16.49 0.90 -4.88
CA GLY A 36 -16.99 1.64 -6.06
C GLY A 36 -16.26 1.32 -7.36
N VAL A 37 -15.70 0.13 -7.48
CA VAL A 37 -14.91 -0.28 -8.62
C VAL A 37 -15.13 -1.76 -8.93
N ASP A 38 -15.99 -2.04 -9.90
CA ASP A 38 -16.19 -3.39 -10.42
C ASP A 38 -14.96 -3.85 -11.22
N PHE A 39 -13.90 -4.16 -10.49
CA PHE A 39 -12.68 -4.74 -11.00
C PHE A 39 -12.78 -6.27 -10.92
N VAL A 40 -12.77 -6.89 -12.08
CA VAL A 40 -12.73 -8.36 -12.27
C VAL A 40 -11.43 -8.83 -12.88
N ASN A 41 -10.56 -7.91 -13.27
CA ASN A 41 -9.34 -8.20 -13.99
C ASN A 41 -8.13 -8.18 -13.04
N SER A 42 -7.09 -8.91 -13.42
CA SER A 42 -5.82 -8.92 -12.69
C SER A 42 -5.19 -7.52 -12.71
N PRO A 43 -4.79 -6.96 -11.56
CA PRO A 43 -4.10 -5.68 -11.48
C PRO A 43 -2.70 -5.72 -12.10
N ALA A 44 -2.20 -4.55 -12.53
CA ALA A 44 -0.84 -4.37 -13.04
C ALA A 44 -0.08 -3.30 -12.25
N PHE A 45 1.17 -3.55 -11.87
CA PHE A 45 2.02 -2.54 -11.22
C PHE A 45 3.00 -1.94 -12.23
N ALA A 46 2.98 -0.63 -12.38
CA ALA A 46 3.92 0.11 -13.21
C ALA A 46 4.08 1.55 -12.71
N TYR A 47 5.27 2.13 -12.85
CA TYR A 47 5.54 3.53 -12.49
C TYR A 47 5.11 3.91 -11.06
N GLY A 48 5.27 2.98 -10.12
CA GLY A 48 4.88 3.20 -8.72
C GLY A 48 3.36 3.28 -8.48
N LYS A 49 2.54 2.79 -9.42
CA LYS A 49 1.07 2.76 -9.32
C LYS A 49 0.54 1.37 -9.66
N VAL A 50 -0.58 1.00 -9.06
CA VAL A 50 -1.33 -0.21 -9.39
C VAL A 50 -2.52 0.17 -10.26
N TYR A 51 -2.62 -0.44 -11.44
CA TYR A 51 -3.66 -0.19 -12.41
C TYR A 51 -4.69 -1.31 -12.38
N PHE A 52 -5.95 -0.90 -12.45
CA PHE A 52 -7.09 -1.77 -12.55
C PHE A 52 -7.92 -1.36 -13.77
N ILE A 53 -8.53 -2.35 -14.40
CA ILE A 53 -9.41 -2.14 -15.56
C ILE A 53 -10.82 -2.57 -15.14
N ASP A 54 -11.78 -1.66 -15.29
CA ASP A 54 -13.20 -1.95 -15.08
C ASP A 54 -13.84 -2.66 -16.30
N TYR A 55 -15.09 -3.11 -16.16
CA TYR A 55 -15.82 -3.76 -17.25
C TYR A 55 -16.04 -2.89 -18.50
N ALA A 56 -16.04 -1.56 -18.35
CA ALA A 56 -16.24 -0.62 -19.45
C ALA A 56 -14.93 -0.30 -20.20
N GLY A 57 -13.81 -0.90 -19.78
CA GLY A 57 -12.47 -0.60 -20.31
C GLY A 57 -11.85 0.67 -19.70
N GLY A 58 -12.48 1.24 -18.67
CA GLY A 58 -11.93 2.34 -17.90
C GLY A 58 -10.74 1.87 -17.07
N MET A 59 -9.64 2.63 -17.12
CA MET A 59 -8.46 2.38 -16.31
C MET A 59 -8.48 3.29 -15.08
N LYS A 60 -8.31 2.70 -13.90
CA LYS A 60 -8.09 3.44 -12.65
C LYS A 60 -6.74 3.07 -12.05
N ALA A 61 -6.01 4.10 -11.61
CA ALA A 61 -4.71 3.94 -10.99
C ALA A 61 -4.82 4.22 -9.48
N LEU A 62 -4.31 3.31 -8.67
CA LEU A 62 -4.13 3.48 -7.24
C LEU A 62 -2.65 3.69 -6.96
N VAL A 63 -2.34 4.68 -6.11
CA VAL A 63 -1.01 4.77 -5.53
C VAL A 63 -0.97 3.72 -4.41
N PRO A 64 -0.12 2.68 -4.50
CA PRO A 64 0.10 1.82 -3.36
C PRO A 64 0.59 2.71 -2.23
N ILE A 65 -0.11 2.69 -1.10
CA ILE A 65 0.34 3.42 0.08
C ILE A 65 1.69 2.83 0.45
N VAL A 66 2.79 3.40 0.00
CA VAL A 66 4.10 3.05 0.53
C VAL A 66 4.16 3.78 1.84
N ARG A 67 4.10 3.06 2.97
CA ARG A 67 4.60 3.67 4.20
C ARG A 67 6.08 3.85 3.92
N GLU A 68 6.58 5.09 3.97
CA GLU A 68 8.02 5.26 4.16
C GLU A 68 8.38 4.35 5.35
N PRO A 69 9.36 3.43 5.21
CA PRO A 69 9.81 2.65 6.35
C PRO A 69 10.04 3.67 7.46
N PRO A 70 9.44 3.49 8.66
CA PRO A 70 9.50 4.49 9.71
C PRO A 70 10.94 4.92 9.78
N THR A 71 11.20 6.16 9.36
CA THR A 71 12.54 6.62 9.09
C THR A 71 13.36 6.17 10.27
N LEU A 72 14.34 5.30 10.05
CA LEU A 72 15.36 5.02 11.03
C LEU A 72 15.84 6.41 11.39
N ILE A 73 15.34 6.93 12.51
CA ILE A 73 15.82 8.18 13.09
C ILE A 73 17.29 7.89 13.19
N GLN A 74 18.07 8.55 12.33
CA GLN A 74 19.47 8.20 12.25
C GLN A 74 20.00 8.35 13.68
N PRO A 75 20.69 7.35 14.25
CA PRO A 75 20.95 7.31 15.69
C PRO A 75 21.63 8.58 16.22
N TRP A 76 22.28 9.37 15.36
CA TRP A 76 22.87 10.66 15.68
C TRP A 76 21.88 11.81 15.88
N LEU A 77 20.64 11.76 15.36
CA LEU A 77 19.63 12.82 15.55
C LEU A 77 19.03 12.79 16.97
N VAL A 78 19.02 11.63 17.65
CA VAL A 78 18.58 11.49 19.06
C VAL A 78 19.57 12.16 20.02
N VAL A 79 20.87 12.19 19.67
CA VAL A 79 21.92 12.77 20.53
C VAL A 79 21.70 14.28 20.74
N LEU A 80 21.15 15.00 19.75
CA LEU A 80 20.85 16.43 19.89
C LEU A 80 19.63 16.70 20.78
N ALA A 81 18.66 15.78 20.84
CA ALA A 81 17.48 15.93 21.70
C ALA A 81 17.78 15.70 23.19
N CYS A 82 18.80 14.91 23.52
CA CYS A 82 19.19 14.63 24.92
C CYS A 82 20.16 15.66 25.54
N ILE A 83 20.79 16.54 24.75
CA ILE A 83 21.76 17.53 25.28
C ILE A 83 21.09 18.87 25.67
N GLY A 84 19.81 19.07 25.34
CA GLY A 84 19.11 20.36 25.55
C GLY A 84 18.13 20.45 26.73
N ALA A 85 17.94 19.39 27.51
CA ALA A 85 16.96 19.38 28.61
C ALA A 85 17.53 18.73 29.88
N GLY A 86 18.45 19.44 30.54
CA GLY A 86 18.94 19.11 31.88
C GLY A 86 19.02 20.38 32.72
N ILE A 87 18.13 20.48 33.71
CA ILE A 87 18.04 21.54 34.72
C ILE A 87 19.12 21.35 35.78
N VAL A 88 19.99 22.34 35.99
CA VAL A 88 20.25 23.04 37.28
C VAL A 88 20.55 24.50 36.94
#